data_AF-A0A9R0RC14-F1
#
_entry.id   AF-A0A9R0RC14-F1
#
_cell.length_a   1.000
_cell.length_b   1.000
_cell.length_c   1.000
_cell.angle_alpha   90.00
_cell.angle_beta   90.00
_cell.angle_gamma   90.00
#
_symmetry.space_group_name_H-M   'P 1'
#
loop_
_entity.id
_entity.type
_entity.pdbx_description
1 polymer ?
#
loop_
_entity_poly.entity_id
_entity_poly.type
_entity_poly.pdbx_seq_one_letter_code
_entity_poly.pdbx_strand_id
1 'polypeptide(L)'
;MFDMLSFCGCSLRRLGVDYIDLYQIHWPDRYVPMFGETDYDPSRQYASIPMEEQLEALGKGVEAGKIRYIGLSNETPYGLMKFLQLSSDFQLRSKILTVQNSYNLLCRNFDAGLAECCHHERISLLAYSPMAMGILSGKYHSSDDSGPLDARMNLFKGRYSEGESRYNLQNPKLELAVKVR
;
A
#
# COMPACT_ATOMS: atom_id res chain seq x y z
N MET A 1 -1.11 -15.16 -19.39
CA MET A 1 -2.17 -15.24 -18.37
C MET A 1 -1.51 -15.15 -17.01
N PHE A 2 -1.67 -14.00 -16.36
CA PHE A 2 -1.20 -13.74 -15.01
C PHE A 2 -1.72 -14.83 -14.03
N ASP A 3 -0.83 -15.64 -13.44
CA ASP A 3 -1.21 -16.82 -12.64
C ASP A 3 -1.49 -16.48 -11.16
N MET A 4 -2.40 -15.53 -10.95
CA MET A 4 -2.85 -15.11 -9.64
C MET A 4 -3.40 -16.27 -8.80
N LEU A 5 -4.06 -17.23 -9.45
CA LEU A 5 -4.62 -18.42 -8.80
C LEU A 5 -3.54 -19.32 -8.20
N SER A 6 -2.38 -19.45 -8.84
CA SER A 6 -1.23 -20.16 -8.27
C SER A 6 -0.65 -19.43 -7.06
N PHE A 7 -0.49 -18.11 -7.12
CA PHE A 7 -0.01 -17.32 -5.96
C PHE A 7 -0.98 -17.39 -4.78
N CYS A 8 -2.28 -17.27 -5.04
CA CYS A 8 -3.34 -17.42 -4.04
C CYS A 8 -3.31 -18.85 -3.45
N GLY A 9 -3.26 -19.89 -4.28
CA GLY A 9 -3.19 -21.28 -3.85
C GLY A 9 -1.96 -21.59 -2.99
N CYS A 10 -0.79 -21.03 -3.33
CA CYS A 10 0.41 -21.13 -2.49
C CYS A 10 0.23 -20.44 -1.13
N SER A 11 -0.48 -19.30 -1.09
CA SER A 11 -0.75 -18.57 0.16
C SER A 11 -1.71 -19.34 1.06
N LEU A 12 -2.81 -19.87 0.51
CA LEU A 12 -3.75 -20.74 1.22
C LEU A 12 -3.05 -21.93 1.87
N ARG A 13 -2.19 -22.61 1.11
CA ARG A 13 -1.41 -23.76 1.60
C ARG A 13 -0.50 -23.39 2.77
N ARG A 14 0.21 -22.26 2.70
CA ARG A 14 1.11 -21.80 3.77
C ARG A 14 0.35 -21.38 5.02
N LEU A 15 -0.84 -20.79 4.86
CA LEU A 15 -1.69 -20.36 5.96
C LEU A 15 -2.51 -21.51 6.57
N GLY A 16 -2.64 -22.65 5.86
CA GLY A 16 -3.45 -23.77 6.31
C GLY A 16 -4.95 -23.46 6.32
N VAL A 17 -5.42 -22.61 5.39
CA VAL A 17 -6.82 -22.19 5.28
C VAL A 17 -7.36 -22.43 3.87
N ASP A 18 -8.67 -22.63 3.76
CA ASP A 18 -9.33 -22.90 2.47
C ASP A 18 -9.69 -21.62 1.70
N TYR A 19 -9.81 -20.50 2.40
CA TYR A 19 -10.10 -19.20 1.80
C TYR A 19 -9.41 -18.05 2.56
N ILE A 20 -9.29 -16.91 1.90
CA ILE A 20 -8.78 -15.65 2.46
C ILE A 20 -9.92 -14.64 2.52
N ASP A 21 -10.12 -14.02 3.70
CA ASP A 21 -11.15 -12.98 3.87
C ASP A 21 -10.89 -11.76 2.99
N LEU A 22 -9.65 -11.26 2.98
CA LEU A 22 -9.23 -10.10 2.19
C LEU A 22 -7.94 -10.40 1.43
N TYR A 23 -8.03 -10.48 0.10
CA TYR A 23 -6.87 -10.65 -0.77
C TYR A 23 -6.56 -9.33 -1.48
N GLN A 24 -5.30 -8.89 -1.43
CA GLN A 24 -4.93 -7.55 -1.89
C GLN A 24 -3.94 -7.58 -3.05
N ILE A 25 -4.15 -6.74 -4.07
CA ILE A 25 -3.08 -6.38 -5.01
C ILE A 25 -2.07 -5.56 -4.21
N HIS A 26 -0.85 -6.07 -4.05
CA HIS A 26 0.16 -5.48 -3.16
C HIS A 26 0.74 -4.16 -3.71
N TRP A 27 0.98 -4.10 -5.01
CA TRP A 27 1.47 -2.92 -5.71
C TRP A 27 0.79 -2.79 -7.07
N PRO A 28 0.57 -1.56 -7.57
CA PRO A 28 0.16 -1.38 -8.95
C PRO A 28 1.18 -2.04 -9.88
N ASP A 29 0.69 -2.83 -10.83
CA ASP A 29 1.54 -3.42 -11.87
C ASP A 29 2.06 -2.34 -12.84
N ARG A 30 1.29 -1.25 -13.01
CA ARG A 30 1.70 -0.08 -13.80
C ARG A 30 2.68 0.81 -13.04
N TYR A 31 3.41 1.63 -13.78
CA TYR A 31 4.17 2.74 -13.20
C TYR A 31 3.25 3.68 -12.39
N VAL A 32 3.64 3.91 -11.14
CA VAL A 32 3.16 4.98 -10.28
C VAL A 32 4.36 5.58 -9.54
N PRO A 33 4.30 6.86 -9.11
CA PRO A 33 5.31 7.42 -8.22
C PRO A 33 5.35 6.61 -6.92
N MET A 34 6.53 6.17 -6.52
CA MET A 34 6.73 5.36 -5.32
C MET A 34 7.86 5.92 -4.47
N PHE A 35 8.03 5.38 -3.25
CA PHE A 35 9.25 5.60 -2.46
C PHE A 35 9.60 7.09 -2.24
N GLY A 36 8.59 7.89 -1.90
CA GLY A 36 8.74 9.31 -1.59
C GLY A 36 8.48 10.23 -2.79
N GLU A 37 8.41 9.70 -4.00
CA GLU A 37 7.95 10.45 -5.16
C GLU A 37 6.43 10.65 -5.11
N THR A 38 5.97 11.83 -5.55
CA THR A 38 4.55 12.17 -5.70
C THR A 38 4.17 12.46 -7.14
N ASP A 39 5.14 12.85 -7.96
CA ASP A 39 4.88 13.43 -9.27
C ASP A 39 4.87 12.34 -10.34
N TYR A 40 3.76 12.27 -11.08
CA TYR A 40 3.61 11.31 -12.14
C TYR A 40 4.40 11.75 -13.39
N ASP A 41 5.24 10.85 -13.90
CA ASP A 41 6.02 11.03 -15.12
C ASP A 41 5.58 10.01 -16.19
N PRO A 42 4.88 10.44 -17.25
CA PRO A 42 4.42 9.53 -18.30
C PRO A 42 5.58 8.87 -19.07
N SER A 43 6.79 9.44 -19.06
CA SER A 43 7.95 8.86 -19.75
C SER A 43 8.48 7.59 -19.08
N ARG A 44 8.13 7.37 -17.80
CA ARG A 44 8.51 6.19 -17.01
C ARG A 44 7.52 5.03 -17.11
N GLN A 45 6.50 5.16 -17.96
CA GLN A 45 5.58 4.06 -18.22
C GLN A 45 6.31 2.84 -18.80
N TYR A 46 5.85 1.67 -18.39
CA TYR A 46 6.31 0.39 -18.92
C TYR A 46 5.11 -0.53 -19.16
N ALA A 47 5.34 -1.59 -19.94
CA ALA A 47 4.32 -2.59 -20.21
C ALA A 47 3.86 -3.23 -18.89
N SER A 48 2.56 -3.15 -18.63
CA SER A 48 1.93 -3.66 -17.41
C SER A 48 0.69 -4.47 -17.78
N ILE A 49 0.28 -5.35 -16.87
CA ILE A 49 -0.93 -6.14 -17.01
C ILE A 49 -2.14 -5.19 -16.89
N PRO A 50 -3.07 -5.17 -17.87
CA PRO A 50 -4.26 -4.33 -17.80
C PRO A 50 -5.09 -4.60 -16.53
N MET A 51 -5.73 -3.55 -15.98
CA MET A 51 -6.53 -3.69 -14.75
C MET A 51 -7.70 -4.66 -14.93
N GLU A 52 -8.25 -4.75 -16.14
CA GLU A 52 -9.29 -5.70 -16.53
C GLU A 52 -8.80 -7.16 -16.41
N GLU A 53 -7.58 -7.47 -16.87
CA GLU A 53 -7.00 -8.81 -16.72
C GLU A 53 -6.74 -9.13 -15.24
N GLN A 54 -6.29 -8.14 -14.45
CA GLN A 54 -6.11 -8.29 -13.01
C GLN A 54 -7.45 -8.57 -12.30
N LEU A 55 -8.52 -7.85 -12.66
CA LEU A 55 -9.87 -8.05 -12.14
C LEU A 55 -10.46 -9.40 -12.55
N GLU A 56 -10.25 -9.83 -13.79
CA GLU A 56 -10.68 -11.15 -14.25
C GLU A 56 -10.04 -12.26 -13.40
N ALA A 57 -8.73 -12.14 -13.12
CA ALA A 57 -8.01 -13.08 -12.28
C ALA A 57 -8.52 -13.07 -10.82
N LEU A 58 -8.82 -11.89 -10.26
CA LEU A 58 -9.47 -11.75 -8.95
C LEU A 58 -10.87 -12.39 -8.93
N GLY A 59 -11.65 -12.18 -9.99
CA GLY A 59 -12.97 -12.75 -10.17
C GLY A 59 -12.95 -14.27 -10.11
N LYS A 60 -12.02 -14.92 -10.81
CA LYS A 60 -11.83 -16.37 -10.75
C LYS A 60 -11.53 -16.87 -9.33
N GLY A 61 -10.76 -16.11 -8.55
CA GLY A 61 -10.47 -16.43 -7.15
C GLY A 61 -11.69 -16.29 -6.22
N VAL A 62 -12.52 -15.28 -6.46
CA VAL A 62 -13.79 -15.07 -5.74
C VAL A 62 -14.81 -16.14 -6.10
N GLU A 63 -14.98 -16.45 -7.39
CA GLU A 63 -15.89 -17.48 -7.90
C GLU A 63 -15.51 -18.87 -7.36
N ALA A 64 -14.22 -19.18 -7.31
CA ALA A 64 -13.73 -20.42 -6.72
C ALA A 64 -13.86 -20.50 -5.19
N GLY A 65 -14.41 -19.47 -4.53
CA GLY A 65 -14.58 -19.42 -3.07
C GLY A 65 -13.29 -19.23 -2.27
N LYS A 66 -12.16 -18.97 -2.96
CA LYS A 66 -10.83 -18.81 -2.33
C LYS A 66 -10.62 -17.41 -1.76
N ILE A 67 -11.37 -16.42 -2.24
CA ILE A 67 -11.27 -15.01 -1.83
C ILE A 67 -12.66 -14.49 -1.50
N ARG A 68 -12.85 -13.89 -0.32
CA ARG A 68 -14.14 -13.26 0.03
C ARG A 68 -14.25 -11.81 -0.42
N TYR A 69 -13.20 -11.03 -0.17
CA TYR A 69 -13.10 -9.60 -0.50
C TYR A 69 -11.74 -9.26 -1.10
N ILE A 70 -11.72 -8.15 -1.82
CA ILE A 70 -10.57 -7.64 -2.56
C ILE A 70 -10.14 -6.31 -1.92
N GLY A 71 -8.84 -6.13 -1.80
CA GLY A 71 -8.25 -4.83 -1.49
C GLY A 71 -7.19 -4.43 -2.52
N LEU A 72 -6.87 -3.15 -2.52
CA LEU A 72 -5.76 -2.59 -3.27
C LEU A 72 -4.70 -2.12 -2.28
N SER A 73 -3.46 -1.95 -2.71
CA SER A 73 -2.39 -1.43 -1.87
C SER A 73 -1.45 -0.59 -2.71
N ASN A 74 -0.92 0.47 -2.09
CA ASN A 74 -0.04 1.44 -2.74
C ASN A 74 -0.63 2.07 -4.00
N GLU A 75 -1.95 2.15 -4.07
CA GLU A 75 -2.66 2.69 -5.22
C GLU A 75 -2.76 4.21 -5.18
N THR A 76 -3.07 4.80 -6.32
CA THR A 76 -3.36 6.22 -6.50
C THR A 76 -4.87 6.47 -6.62
N PRO A 77 -5.36 7.72 -6.52
CA PRO A 77 -6.77 8.03 -6.78
C PRO A 77 -7.25 7.49 -8.13
N TYR A 78 -6.45 7.66 -9.19
CA TYR A 78 -6.75 7.13 -10.51
C TYR A 78 -6.93 5.61 -10.50
N GLY A 79 -5.99 4.86 -9.91
CA GLY A 79 -6.06 3.41 -9.94
C GLY A 79 -7.22 2.88 -9.10
N LEU A 80 -7.46 3.44 -7.90
CA LEU A 80 -8.63 3.10 -7.09
C LEU A 80 -9.93 3.29 -7.89
N MET A 81 -10.14 4.49 -8.43
CA MET A 81 -11.37 4.79 -9.17
C MET A 81 -11.51 3.95 -10.44
N LYS A 82 -10.40 3.68 -11.14
CA LYS A 82 -10.41 2.86 -12.36
C LYS A 82 -10.75 1.40 -12.06
N PHE A 83 -10.19 0.81 -10.99
CA PHE A 83 -10.57 -0.51 -10.53
C PHE A 83 -12.06 -0.58 -10.16
N LEU A 84 -12.57 0.41 -9.42
CA LEU A 84 -13.98 0.45 -9.05
C LEU A 84 -14.89 0.56 -10.28
N GLN A 85 -14.55 1.41 -11.24
CA GLN A 85 -15.28 1.56 -12.49
C GLN A 85 -15.36 0.20 -13.22
N LEU A 86 -14.20 -0.39 -13.53
CA LEU A 86 -14.09 -1.63 -14.30
C LEU A 86 -14.71 -2.83 -13.57
N SER A 87 -14.63 -2.87 -12.24
CA SER A 87 -15.14 -4.00 -11.44
C SER A 87 -16.65 -4.23 -11.59
N SER A 88 -17.40 -3.24 -12.07
CA SER A 88 -18.83 -3.37 -12.36
C SER A 88 -19.09 -4.40 -13.46
N ASP A 89 -18.25 -4.43 -14.50
CA ASP A 89 -18.38 -5.36 -15.62
C ASP A 89 -18.11 -6.82 -15.20
N PHE A 90 -17.35 -7.00 -14.12
CA PHE A 90 -17.04 -8.30 -13.51
C PHE A 90 -17.96 -8.66 -12.33
N GLN A 91 -18.93 -7.81 -11.98
CA GLN A 91 -19.76 -7.95 -10.77
C GLN A 91 -18.94 -8.01 -9.46
N LEU A 92 -17.75 -7.40 -9.45
CA LEU A 92 -16.82 -7.37 -8.32
C LEU A 92 -16.85 -6.06 -7.52
N ARG A 93 -17.64 -5.06 -7.94
CA ARG A 93 -17.67 -3.74 -7.27
C ARG A 93 -17.95 -3.81 -5.77
N SER A 94 -18.84 -4.71 -5.35
CA SER A 94 -19.18 -4.93 -3.93
C SER A 94 -18.12 -5.75 -3.16
N LYS A 95 -17.12 -6.29 -3.88
CA LYS A 95 -16.02 -7.07 -3.32
C LYS A 95 -14.78 -6.23 -3.03
N ILE A 96 -14.60 -5.08 -3.68
CA ILE A 96 -13.48 -4.16 -3.43
C ILE A 96 -13.83 -3.28 -2.23
N LEU A 97 -13.14 -3.49 -1.10
CA LEU A 97 -13.51 -2.84 0.17
C LEU A 97 -12.42 -1.96 0.77
N THR A 98 -11.14 -2.20 0.46
CA THR A 98 -10.04 -1.54 1.14
C THR A 98 -8.97 -1.04 0.20
N VAL A 99 -8.29 0.02 0.63
CA VAL A 99 -6.99 0.41 0.09
C VAL A 99 -5.98 0.46 1.23
N GLN A 100 -4.85 -0.22 1.09
CA GLN A 100 -3.77 -0.27 2.07
C GLN A 100 -2.64 0.67 1.62
N ASN A 101 -2.60 1.88 2.18
CA ASN A 101 -1.60 2.90 1.83
C ASN A 101 -0.81 3.37 3.05
N SER A 102 0.38 3.92 2.79
CA SER A 102 1.21 4.54 3.82
C SER A 102 0.52 5.77 4.36
N TYR A 103 0.31 5.82 5.67
CA TYR A 103 -0.32 6.96 6.30
C TYR A 103 0.20 7.15 7.72
N ASN A 104 0.82 8.30 7.98
CA ASN A 104 1.33 8.71 9.28
C ASN A 104 1.60 10.22 9.30
N LEU A 105 2.08 10.75 10.42
CA LEU A 105 2.34 12.20 10.58
C LEU A 105 3.32 12.78 9.55
N LEU A 106 4.23 11.96 9.00
CA LEU A 106 5.23 12.38 8.01
C LEU A 106 4.79 12.09 6.57
N CYS A 107 3.83 11.18 6.37
CA CYS A 107 3.35 10.75 5.06
C CYS A 107 1.83 10.91 4.98
N ARG A 108 1.40 12.03 4.40
CA ARG A 108 -0.02 12.43 4.28
C ARG A 108 -0.52 12.50 2.84
N ASN A 109 0.18 11.87 1.89
CA ASN A 109 -0.20 11.88 0.46
C ASN A 109 -1.61 11.32 0.23
N PHE A 110 -2.08 10.42 1.11
CA PHE A 110 -3.46 9.92 1.09
C PHE A 110 -4.51 11.05 1.13
N ASP A 111 -4.25 12.11 1.90
CA ASP A 111 -5.22 13.20 2.09
C ASP A 111 -5.43 14.03 0.82
N ALA A 112 -4.48 14.03 -0.12
CA ALA A 112 -4.52 14.87 -1.31
C ALA A 112 -5.53 14.41 -2.37
N GLY A 113 -6.09 13.20 -2.25
CA GLY A 113 -7.14 12.74 -3.17
C GLY A 113 -7.74 11.39 -2.81
N LEU A 114 -6.96 10.45 -2.27
CA LEU A 114 -7.49 9.15 -1.89
C LEU A 114 -8.51 9.24 -0.75
N ALA A 115 -8.35 10.19 0.17
CA ALA A 115 -9.32 10.43 1.24
C ALA A 115 -10.72 10.74 0.68
N GLU A 116 -10.80 11.61 -0.33
CA GLU A 116 -12.06 11.95 -1.01
C GLU A 116 -12.64 10.73 -1.75
N CYS A 117 -11.83 10.04 -2.56
CA CYS A 117 -12.27 8.83 -3.26
C CYS A 117 -12.79 7.77 -2.28
N CYS A 118 -12.06 7.52 -1.19
CA CYS A 118 -12.44 6.53 -0.18
C CYS A 118 -13.75 6.91 0.52
N HIS A 119 -13.94 8.19 0.85
CA HIS A 119 -15.17 8.68 1.46
C HIS A 119 -16.39 8.44 0.56
N HIS A 120 -16.32 8.86 -0.71
CA HIS A 120 -17.43 8.75 -1.65
C HIS A 120 -17.74 7.30 -2.04
N GLU A 121 -16.70 6.49 -2.27
CA GLU A 121 -16.86 5.12 -2.75
C GLU A 121 -17.01 4.07 -1.64
N ARG A 122 -17.00 4.52 -0.37
CA ARG A 122 -17.07 3.70 0.85
C ARG A 122 -15.94 2.67 0.93
N ILE A 123 -14.73 3.09 0.61
CA ILE A 123 -13.52 2.28 0.70
C ILE A 123 -12.80 2.61 2.00
N SER A 124 -12.39 1.59 2.75
CA SER A 124 -11.68 1.77 4.01
C SER A 124 -10.17 1.83 3.80
N LEU A 125 -9.51 2.80 4.44
CA LEU A 125 -8.04 2.84 4.50
C LEU A 125 -7.53 1.82 5.53
N LEU A 126 -6.65 0.93 5.09
CA LEU A 126 -5.78 0.15 5.97
C LEU A 126 -4.42 0.84 6.04
N ALA A 127 -4.23 1.75 7.00
CA ALA A 127 -3.00 2.51 7.13
C ALA A 127 -1.81 1.60 7.51
N TYR A 128 -0.76 1.59 6.70
CA TYR A 128 0.50 0.91 7.05
C TYR A 128 1.59 1.91 7.42
N SER A 129 2.61 1.42 8.12
CA SER A 129 3.72 2.21 8.67
C SER A 129 3.27 3.42 9.52
N PRO A 130 2.34 3.25 10.48
CA PRO A 130 1.86 4.37 11.30
C PRO A 130 2.99 5.04 12.12
N MET A 131 4.03 4.27 12.45
CA MET A 131 5.21 4.76 13.19
C MET A 131 6.41 5.13 12.30
N ALA A 132 6.24 5.19 10.97
CA ALA A 132 7.30 5.49 10.01
C ALA A 132 8.59 4.66 10.28
N MET A 133 8.48 3.33 10.24
CA MET A 133 9.59 2.41 10.58
C MET A 133 10.17 2.58 12.00
N GLY A 134 9.43 3.22 12.90
CA GLY A 134 9.83 3.53 14.27
C GLY A 134 10.40 4.94 14.46
N ILE A 135 10.56 5.72 13.39
CA ILE A 135 11.06 7.11 13.45
C ILE A 135 10.21 7.96 14.39
N LEU A 136 8.88 7.84 14.30
CA LEU A 136 7.94 8.61 15.12
C LEU A 136 7.92 8.23 16.60
N SER A 137 8.71 7.24 17.03
CA SER A 137 8.91 6.97 18.47
C SER A 137 9.93 7.93 19.11
N GLY A 138 10.66 8.70 18.30
CA GLY A 138 11.71 9.60 18.77
C GLY A 138 13.04 8.95 19.13
N LYS A 139 13.13 7.61 19.11
CA LYS A 139 14.33 6.89 19.53
C LYS A 139 15.60 7.20 18.73
N TYR A 140 15.46 7.74 17.52
CA TYR A 140 16.58 8.13 16.66
C TYR A 140 16.97 9.62 16.79
N HIS A 141 16.29 10.38 17.64
CA HIS A 141 16.59 11.80 17.93
C HIS A 141 17.13 11.98 19.36
N SER A 142 17.83 10.96 19.88
CA SER A 142 18.55 11.03 21.16
C SER A 142 19.89 11.77 20.97
N SER A 143 20.66 11.98 22.05
CA SER A 143 21.82 12.89 22.17
C SER A 143 22.89 12.90 21.05
N ASP A 144 22.92 11.91 20.16
CA ASP A 144 23.85 11.78 19.04
C ASP A 144 23.17 11.54 17.67
N ASP A 145 21.84 11.65 17.59
CA ASP A 145 20.99 11.38 16.43
C ASP A 145 21.21 9.99 15.78
N SER A 146 21.83 9.05 16.50
CA SER A 146 22.11 7.70 16.01
C SER A 146 21.06 6.68 16.47
N GLY A 147 20.49 6.90 17.66
CA GLY A 147 19.52 6.00 18.29
C GLY A 147 20.08 4.62 18.68
N PRO A 148 19.25 3.73 19.24
CA PRO A 148 19.71 2.43 19.74
C PRO A 148 20.27 1.53 18.64
N LEU A 149 21.37 0.82 18.89
CA LEU A 149 22.01 -0.09 17.91
C LEU A 149 21.10 -1.24 17.47
N ASP A 150 20.21 -1.70 18.37
CA ASP A 150 19.22 -2.75 18.12
C ASP A 150 17.93 -2.22 17.47
N ALA A 151 17.84 -0.91 17.21
CA ALA A 151 16.71 -0.34 16.52
C ALA A 151 16.73 -0.73 15.03
N ARG A 152 15.53 -0.92 14.45
CA ARG A 152 15.34 -1.44 13.09
C ARG A 152 16.20 -0.76 12.01
N MET A 153 16.27 0.57 12.04
CA MET A 153 17.02 1.34 11.04
C MET A 153 18.53 1.12 11.15
N ASN A 154 19.03 0.81 12.34
CA ASN A 154 20.43 0.52 12.60
C ASN A 154 20.77 -0.94 12.26
N LEU A 155 19.90 -1.89 12.61
CA LEU A 155 20.05 -3.30 12.25
C LEU A 155 20.01 -3.56 10.74
N PHE A 156 19.21 -2.78 10.00
CA PHE A 156 18.99 -2.97 8.57
C PHE A 156 19.42 -1.74 7.76
N LYS A 157 20.47 -1.04 8.21
CA LYS A 157 20.96 0.20 7.60
C LYS A 157 21.18 0.04 6.10
N GLY A 158 20.57 0.92 5.31
CA GLY A 158 20.65 0.93 3.84
C GLY A 158 19.75 -0.08 3.14
N ARG A 159 19.14 -1.05 3.85
CA ARG A 159 18.23 -2.05 3.25
C ARG A 159 16.87 -1.46 2.87
N TYR A 160 16.49 -0.35 3.47
CA TYR A 160 15.19 0.29 3.27
C TYR A 160 15.30 1.74 2.78
N SER A 161 16.45 2.14 2.22
CA SER A 161 16.74 3.53 1.81
C SER A 161 15.64 4.16 0.93
N GLU A 162 15.06 3.40 0.01
CA GLU A 162 13.92 3.82 -0.83
C GLU A 162 12.63 4.02 -0.01
N GLY A 163 12.41 3.23 1.03
CA GLY A 163 11.28 3.43 1.95
C GLY A 163 11.50 4.58 2.92
N GLU A 164 12.76 4.90 3.23
CA GLU A 164 13.17 5.95 4.16
C GLU A 164 13.06 7.34 3.54
N SER A 165 13.37 7.49 2.24
CA SER A 165 13.24 8.76 1.50
C SER A 165 11.85 9.39 1.66
N ARG A 166 10.80 8.55 1.76
CA ARG A 166 9.41 8.97 2.02
C ARG A 166 9.25 9.79 3.30
N TYR A 167 10.03 9.52 4.34
CA TYR A 167 9.86 10.16 5.64
C TYR A 167 10.67 11.43 5.79
N ASN A 168 11.69 11.63 4.94
CA ASN A 168 12.63 12.75 4.98
C ASN A 168 13.07 13.06 6.42
N LEU A 169 14.14 12.42 6.91
CA LEU A 169 14.61 12.62 8.29
C LEU A 169 14.98 14.08 8.62
N GLN A 170 15.13 14.95 7.63
CA GLN A 170 15.36 16.39 7.80
C GLN A 170 14.06 17.20 7.83
N ASN A 171 12.90 16.55 7.77
CA ASN A 171 11.60 17.21 7.74
C ASN A 171 11.37 17.95 9.07
N PRO A 172 11.13 19.27 9.07
CA PRO A 172 10.92 20.03 10.31
C PRO A 172 9.67 19.56 11.09
N LYS A 173 8.71 18.91 10.42
CA LYS A 173 7.57 18.27 11.09
C LYS A 173 7.98 17.09 11.95
N LEU A 174 9.14 16.48 11.70
CA LEU A 174 9.64 15.37 12.49
C LEU A 174 9.99 15.79 13.91
N GLU A 175 10.69 16.92 14.07
CA GLU A 175 10.95 17.47 15.40
C GLU A 175 9.65 17.75 16.15
N LEU A 176 8.66 18.37 15.49
CA LEU A 176 7.36 18.65 16.09
C LEU A 176 6.61 17.36 16.46
N ALA A 177 6.66 16.34 15.61
CA ALA A 177 5.99 15.06 15.84
C ALA A 177 6.62 14.24 16.97
N VAL A 178 7.90 14.45 17.25
CA VAL A 178 8.67 13.70 18.25
C VAL A 178 8.80 14.46 19.59
N LYS A 179 8.75 15.81 19.58
CA LYS A 179 8.92 16.66 20.77
C LYS A 179 7.69 16.75 21.69
N VAL A 180 6.70 15.87 21.56
CA VAL A 180 5.59 15.81 22.54
C VAL A 180 6.13 15.22 23.85
N ARG A 181 6.56 16.12 24.75
CA ARG A 181 6.78 15.89 26.18
C ARG A 181 5.91 16.86 26.96
#